data_AF-A0A5J5T3G3-F1
#
_entry.id   AF-A0A5J5T3G3-F1
#
_cell.length_a   1.000
_cell.length_b   1.000
_cell.length_c   1.000
_cell.angle_alpha   90.00
_cell.angle_beta   90.00
_cell.angle_gamma   90.00
#
_symmetry.space_group_name_H-M   'P 1'
#
loop_
_entity.id
_entity.type
_entity.pdbx_description
1 polymer ?
#
loop_
_entity_poly.entity_id
_entity_poly.type
_entity_poly.pdbx_seq_one_letter_code
_entity_poly.pdbx_strand_id
1 'polypeptide(L)'
;MSGVGDVYCWPTNLGWVMGPILLFSCFLTGATLALYHGSPLGRGFGKFVQDAGVTVLGTVPSLVKTWKNTDCIKGLDWTKIKSFASTGETSNVDDDLWLSSKSYYKPIIECCGGTELASSYIQSSLFQPQAFGAFSTASMTTGLVILDEHGVPYPDDKACVGEVGLFPLYLGATDRLLNTDHNDVYFKGMPTFKGMRLRRHGDILKRTVGGYIVVQGRADDTMNLGGIKTSSVEIERVCDRADQSILETAAVSVAPPDGGPELLVIFVVLKKGFNQQPEKLKTIFSKTIQTNLNPLFKVSNVKIIPEFPRTASNKLLRRVLRDQIQHELSVRSRM
;
A
#
# COMPACT_ATOMS: atom_id res chain seq x y z
N MET A 1 -3.76 -18.90 -9.90
CA MET A 1 -4.54 -18.59 -8.68
C MET A 1 -5.98 -19.03 -8.88
N SER A 2 -6.60 -18.65 -10.00
CA SER A 2 -7.85 -19.23 -10.50
C SER A 2 -7.61 -20.20 -11.67
N GLY A 3 -8.55 -21.11 -11.88
CA GLY A 3 -8.61 -21.98 -13.06
C GLY A 3 -10.04 -22.41 -13.38
N VAL A 4 -10.18 -23.46 -14.19
CA VAL A 4 -11.48 -24.04 -14.54
C VAL A 4 -12.29 -24.37 -13.29
N GLY A 5 -13.52 -23.87 -13.22
CA GLY A 5 -14.43 -24.05 -12.09
C GLY A 5 -14.26 -23.07 -10.94
N ASP A 6 -13.28 -22.14 -11.01
CA ASP A 6 -13.21 -21.02 -10.08
C ASP A 6 -14.08 -19.85 -10.51
N VAL A 7 -14.58 -19.13 -9.51
CA VAL A 7 -15.31 -17.86 -9.67
C VAL A 7 -14.45 -16.75 -9.08
N TYR A 8 -13.89 -15.91 -9.94
CA TYR A 8 -12.97 -14.85 -9.56
C TYR A 8 -13.70 -13.50 -9.54
N CYS A 9 -13.73 -12.87 -8.37
CA CYS A 9 -14.23 -11.51 -8.19
C CYS A 9 -13.11 -10.60 -7.68
N TRP A 10 -12.96 -9.41 -8.27
CA TRP A 10 -12.22 -8.30 -7.68
C TRP A 10 -13.09 -7.04 -7.77
N PRO A 11 -13.37 -6.32 -6.67
CA PRO A 11 -14.12 -5.07 -6.70
C PRO A 11 -13.24 -3.94 -7.25
N THR A 12 -12.98 -3.97 -8.56
CA THR A 12 -12.17 -2.99 -9.29
C THR A 12 -12.92 -2.48 -10.51
N ASN A 13 -12.58 -1.29 -10.98
CA ASN A 13 -13.11 -0.74 -12.23
C ASN A 13 -12.13 -1.00 -13.39
N LEU A 14 -12.64 -0.92 -14.63
CA LEU A 14 -11.84 -1.17 -15.84
C LEU A 14 -10.79 -0.08 -16.14
N GLY A 15 -10.85 1.06 -15.47
CA GLY A 15 -9.83 2.12 -15.55
C GLY A 15 -8.56 1.79 -14.75
N TRP A 16 -8.60 0.80 -13.86
CA TRP A 16 -7.42 0.32 -13.13
C TRP A 16 -6.79 -0.85 -13.86
N VAL A 17 -5.46 -0.97 -13.79
CA VAL A 17 -4.72 -2.11 -14.35
C VAL A 17 -5.25 -3.47 -13.88
N MET A 18 -5.78 -3.54 -12.65
CA MET A 18 -6.41 -4.76 -12.13
C MET A 18 -7.67 -5.19 -12.88
N GLY A 19 -8.40 -4.26 -13.51
CA GLY A 19 -9.59 -4.58 -14.32
C GLY A 19 -9.23 -5.44 -15.54
N PRO A 20 -8.36 -4.95 -16.44
CA PRO A 20 -7.82 -5.75 -17.53
C PRO A 20 -7.12 -7.03 -17.06
N ILE A 21 -6.30 -6.98 -16.00
CA ILE A 21 -5.65 -8.18 -15.45
C ILE A 21 -6.69 -9.24 -15.06
N LEU A 22 -7.76 -8.85 -14.37
CA LEU A 22 -8.83 -9.76 -13.97
C LEU A 22 -9.54 -10.38 -15.18
N LEU A 23 -9.90 -9.56 -16.17
CA LEU A 23 -10.52 -10.01 -17.42
C LEU A 23 -9.64 -11.05 -18.14
N PHE A 24 -8.39 -10.71 -18.41
CA PHE A 24 -7.47 -11.60 -19.10
C PHE A 24 -7.18 -12.85 -18.28
N SER A 25 -6.94 -12.72 -16.98
CA SER A 25 -6.70 -13.86 -16.09
C SER A 25 -7.85 -14.85 -16.13
N CYS A 26 -9.11 -14.39 -16.02
CA CYS A 26 -10.27 -15.28 -16.09
C CYS A 26 -10.36 -16.02 -17.44
N PHE A 27 -10.28 -15.30 -18.55
CA PHE A 27 -10.45 -15.90 -19.87
C PHE A 27 -9.26 -16.78 -20.31
N LEU A 28 -8.04 -16.45 -19.90
CA LEU A 28 -6.86 -17.28 -20.19
C LEU A 28 -6.81 -18.55 -19.32
N THR A 29 -7.40 -18.53 -18.12
CA THR A 29 -7.38 -19.68 -17.20
C THR A 29 -8.65 -20.53 -17.23
N GLY A 30 -9.70 -20.08 -17.95
CA GLY A 30 -11.00 -20.73 -17.97
C GLY A 30 -11.83 -20.52 -16.69
N ALA A 31 -11.49 -19.51 -15.88
CA ALA A 31 -12.25 -19.15 -14.69
C ALA A 31 -13.47 -18.29 -15.05
N THR A 32 -14.49 -18.31 -14.19
CA THR A 32 -15.68 -17.45 -14.32
C THR A 32 -15.40 -16.08 -13.70
N LEU A 33 -15.64 -15.02 -14.47
CA LEU A 33 -15.53 -13.65 -14.01
C LEU A 33 -16.82 -13.20 -13.31
N ALA A 34 -16.73 -12.88 -12.02
CA ALA A 34 -17.84 -12.33 -11.23
C ALA A 34 -17.76 -10.80 -11.17
N LEU A 35 -18.68 -10.13 -11.88
CA LEU A 35 -18.78 -8.68 -11.94
C LEU A 35 -19.87 -8.16 -11.00
N TYR A 36 -19.48 -7.28 -10.08
CA TYR A 36 -20.40 -6.58 -9.21
C TYR A 36 -20.53 -5.12 -9.62
N HIS A 37 -21.76 -4.64 -9.81
CA HIS A 37 -22.04 -3.24 -10.06
C HIS A 37 -22.57 -2.58 -8.78
N GLY A 38 -21.78 -1.65 -8.21
CA GLY A 38 -22.15 -0.91 -7.01
C GLY A 38 -20.97 -0.72 -6.07
N SER A 39 -21.24 -0.17 -4.89
CA SER A 39 -20.20 0.03 -3.88
C SER A 39 -19.81 -1.28 -3.19
N PRO A 40 -18.50 -1.62 -3.13
CA PRO A 40 -18.02 -2.80 -2.44
C PRO A 40 -17.98 -2.65 -0.91
N LEU A 41 -18.28 -1.47 -0.36
CA LEU A 41 -18.13 -1.18 1.07
C LEU A 41 -19.23 -1.80 1.95
N GLY A 42 -20.37 -2.13 1.35
CA GLY A 42 -21.58 -2.53 2.08
C GLY A 42 -21.93 -4.00 1.99
N ARG A 43 -22.97 -4.39 2.74
CA ARG A 43 -23.51 -5.77 2.80
C ARG A 43 -23.91 -6.32 1.42
N GLY A 44 -24.35 -5.47 0.50
CA GLY A 44 -24.74 -5.88 -0.86
C GLY A 44 -23.62 -6.61 -1.59
N PHE A 45 -22.40 -6.11 -1.51
CA PHE A 45 -21.23 -6.77 -2.10
C PHE A 45 -20.92 -8.09 -1.43
N GLY A 46 -20.94 -8.14 -0.09
CA GLY A 46 -20.69 -9.39 0.62
C GLY A 46 -21.72 -10.47 0.29
N LYS A 47 -23.00 -10.09 0.13
CA LYS A 47 -24.06 -11.01 -0.28
C LYS A 47 -23.85 -11.50 -1.72
N PHE A 48 -23.43 -10.62 -2.62
CA PHE A 48 -23.04 -11.01 -3.97
C PHE A 48 -21.90 -12.04 -3.97
N VAL A 49 -20.84 -11.83 -3.18
CA VAL A 49 -19.71 -12.77 -3.05
C VAL A 49 -20.20 -14.17 -2.65
N GLN A 50 -21.11 -14.23 -1.67
CA GLN A 50 -21.74 -15.49 -1.23
C GLN A 50 -22.60 -16.12 -2.33
N ASP A 51 -23.56 -15.37 -2.87
CA ASP A 51 -24.59 -15.90 -3.77
C ASP A 51 -23.98 -16.30 -5.14
N ALA A 52 -22.97 -15.56 -5.61
CA ALA A 52 -22.22 -15.89 -6.82
C ALA A 52 -21.24 -17.06 -6.63
N GLY A 53 -21.02 -17.51 -5.39
CA GLY A 53 -20.11 -18.61 -5.08
C GLY A 53 -18.65 -18.30 -5.39
N VAL A 54 -18.21 -17.07 -5.10
CA VAL A 54 -16.83 -16.62 -5.34
C VAL A 54 -15.82 -17.55 -4.64
N THR A 55 -14.84 -18.04 -5.40
CA THR A 55 -13.77 -18.90 -4.89
C THR A 55 -12.44 -18.15 -4.78
N VAL A 56 -12.23 -17.10 -5.57
CA VAL A 56 -11.07 -16.21 -5.45
C VAL A 56 -11.58 -14.78 -5.30
N LEU A 57 -11.28 -14.16 -4.14
CA LEU A 57 -11.72 -12.79 -3.85
C LEU A 57 -10.52 -11.84 -3.77
N GLY A 58 -10.46 -10.93 -4.74
CA GLY A 58 -9.58 -9.77 -4.69
C GLY A 58 -10.09 -8.69 -3.74
N THR A 59 -9.18 -7.97 -3.10
CA THR A 59 -9.49 -6.87 -2.18
C THR A 59 -8.39 -5.81 -2.17
N VAL A 60 -8.62 -4.73 -1.43
CA VAL A 60 -7.59 -3.79 -1.00
C VAL A 60 -7.69 -3.59 0.53
N PRO A 61 -6.59 -3.30 1.24
CA PRO A 61 -6.58 -3.18 2.70
C PRO A 61 -7.66 -2.24 3.27
N SER A 62 -7.88 -1.07 2.66
CA SER A 62 -8.93 -0.13 3.07
C SER A 62 -10.36 -0.69 3.00
N LEU A 63 -10.66 -1.59 2.05
CA LEU A 63 -11.95 -2.29 1.99
C LEU A 63 -12.09 -3.27 3.16
N VAL A 64 -11.06 -4.05 3.44
CA VAL A 64 -11.05 -5.00 4.56
C VAL A 64 -11.27 -4.28 5.89
N LYS A 65 -10.54 -3.17 6.11
CA LYS A 65 -10.70 -2.31 7.28
C LYS A 65 -12.12 -1.77 7.41
N THR A 66 -12.75 -1.39 6.30
CA THR A 66 -14.15 -0.93 6.28
C THR A 66 -15.13 -2.05 6.64
N TRP A 67 -15.00 -3.24 6.02
CA TRP A 67 -15.87 -4.37 6.31
C TRP A 67 -15.76 -4.82 7.77
N LYS A 68 -14.54 -4.78 8.34
CA LYS A 68 -14.28 -5.07 9.75
C LYS A 68 -14.92 -4.05 10.68
N ASN A 69 -14.73 -2.76 10.42
CA ASN A 69 -15.24 -1.69 11.29
C ASN A 69 -16.77 -1.55 11.25
N THR A 70 -17.39 -1.87 10.12
CA THR A 70 -18.84 -1.76 9.93
C THR A 70 -19.59 -3.06 10.20
N ASP A 71 -18.87 -4.17 10.32
CA ASP A 71 -19.41 -5.52 10.48
C ASP A 71 -20.43 -5.91 9.38
N CYS A 72 -20.32 -5.27 8.21
CA CYS A 72 -21.34 -5.35 7.15
C CYS A 72 -21.48 -6.76 6.54
N ILE A 73 -20.43 -7.57 6.64
CA ILE A 73 -20.37 -8.95 6.14
C ILE A 73 -20.78 -10.01 7.18
N LYS A 74 -21.22 -9.61 8.38
CA LYS A 74 -21.60 -10.56 9.43
C LYS A 74 -22.74 -11.49 9.00
N GLY A 75 -22.60 -12.77 9.33
CA GLY A 75 -23.57 -13.81 9.03
C GLY A 75 -23.63 -14.23 7.55
N LEU A 76 -22.69 -13.76 6.72
CA LEU A 76 -22.54 -14.24 5.35
C LEU A 76 -21.61 -15.45 5.32
N ASP A 77 -21.90 -16.39 4.43
CA ASP A 77 -21.11 -17.59 4.23
C ASP A 77 -20.06 -17.37 3.13
N TRP A 78 -18.80 -17.22 3.54
CA TRP A 78 -17.65 -17.06 2.65
C TRP A 78 -16.77 -18.33 2.63
N THR A 79 -17.28 -19.48 3.06
CA THR A 79 -16.53 -20.75 3.12
C THR A 79 -16.08 -21.27 1.76
N LYS A 80 -16.76 -20.87 0.67
CA LYS A 80 -16.39 -21.24 -0.71
C LYS A 80 -15.11 -20.57 -1.19
N ILE A 81 -14.69 -19.48 -0.55
CA ILE A 81 -13.44 -18.80 -0.90
C ILE A 81 -12.28 -19.74 -0.62
N LYS A 82 -11.44 -19.99 -1.63
CA LYS A 82 -10.23 -20.80 -1.57
C LYS A 82 -8.99 -19.97 -1.29
N SER A 83 -9.00 -18.70 -1.73
CA SER A 83 -7.92 -17.74 -1.50
C SER A 83 -8.42 -16.31 -1.65
N PHE A 84 -7.84 -15.40 -0.89
CA PHE A 84 -7.93 -13.96 -1.15
C PHE A 84 -6.69 -13.48 -1.90
N ALA A 85 -6.82 -12.34 -2.56
CA ALA A 85 -5.68 -11.58 -3.06
C ALA A 85 -5.81 -10.11 -2.62
N SER A 86 -4.73 -9.52 -2.15
CA SER A 86 -4.68 -8.11 -1.70
C SER A 86 -3.66 -7.34 -2.52
N THR A 87 -3.99 -6.12 -2.95
CA THR A 87 -3.06 -5.24 -3.66
C THR A 87 -3.42 -3.77 -3.49
N GLY A 88 -2.55 -2.88 -3.95
CA GLY A 88 -2.79 -1.44 -4.06
C GLY A 88 -2.44 -0.61 -2.81
N GLU A 89 -2.39 -1.21 -1.63
CA GLU A 89 -1.95 -0.59 -0.37
C GLU A 89 -1.17 -1.62 0.47
N THR A 90 -0.44 -1.16 1.49
CA THR A 90 0.25 -2.07 2.41
C THR A 90 -0.74 -2.66 3.41
N SER A 91 -0.93 -3.98 3.39
CA SER A 91 -1.75 -4.71 4.35
C SER A 91 -1.21 -4.64 5.78
N ASN A 92 -2.05 -4.99 6.74
CA ASN A 92 -1.67 -5.13 8.14
C ASN A 92 -2.18 -6.45 8.72
N VAL A 93 -1.44 -6.98 9.69
CA VAL A 93 -1.65 -8.31 10.27
C VAL A 93 -3.06 -8.49 10.82
N ASP A 94 -3.61 -7.48 11.50
CA ASP A 94 -4.89 -7.60 12.21
C ASP A 94 -6.09 -7.64 11.25
N ASP A 95 -5.99 -6.95 10.12
CA ASP A 95 -7.04 -6.93 9.10
C ASP A 95 -6.96 -8.18 8.22
N ASP A 96 -5.74 -8.62 7.89
CA ASP A 96 -5.51 -9.87 7.17
C ASP A 96 -6.00 -11.09 7.96
N LEU A 97 -5.64 -11.16 9.26
CA LEU A 97 -6.11 -12.23 10.14
C LEU A 97 -7.64 -12.25 10.23
N TRP A 98 -8.26 -11.08 10.36
CA TRP A 98 -9.71 -10.94 10.39
C TRP A 98 -10.35 -11.41 9.06
N LEU A 99 -9.79 -11.02 7.91
CA LEU A 99 -10.30 -11.42 6.60
C LEU A 99 -10.18 -12.92 6.38
N SER A 100 -8.99 -13.47 6.63
CA SER A 100 -8.69 -14.89 6.49
C SER A 100 -9.63 -15.73 7.35
N SER A 101 -9.94 -15.29 8.58
CA SER A 101 -10.89 -15.97 9.47
C SER A 101 -12.30 -16.14 8.89
N LYS A 102 -12.74 -15.29 7.95
CA LYS A 102 -14.07 -15.37 7.31
C LYS A 102 -14.22 -16.58 6.37
N SER A 103 -13.11 -17.20 6.02
CA SER A 103 -13.06 -18.35 5.10
C SER A 103 -12.40 -19.58 5.73
N TYR A 104 -12.31 -19.66 7.07
CA TYR A 104 -11.54 -20.70 7.77
C TYR A 104 -10.04 -20.65 7.47
N TYR A 105 -9.48 -19.45 7.58
CA TYR A 105 -8.04 -19.18 7.49
C TYR A 105 -7.42 -19.54 6.13
N LYS A 106 -8.13 -19.29 5.03
CA LYS A 106 -7.59 -19.45 3.68
C LYS A 106 -6.53 -18.39 3.39
N PRO A 107 -5.56 -18.70 2.51
CA PRO A 107 -4.44 -17.81 2.27
C PRO A 107 -4.89 -16.46 1.71
N ILE A 108 -4.18 -15.42 2.14
CA ILE A 108 -4.21 -14.10 1.52
C ILE A 108 -2.94 -13.96 0.70
N ILE A 109 -3.11 -13.72 -0.59
CA ILE A 109 -2.00 -13.57 -1.51
C ILE A 109 -1.76 -12.09 -1.72
N GLU A 110 -0.73 -11.56 -1.04
CA GLU A 110 -0.28 -10.19 -1.21
C GLU A 110 0.39 -10.02 -2.56
N CYS A 111 0.00 -8.99 -3.31
CA CYS A 111 0.58 -8.65 -4.61
C CYS A 111 0.99 -7.18 -4.63
N CYS A 112 2.24 -6.89 -4.98
CA CYS A 112 2.72 -5.52 -5.19
C CYS A 112 3.32 -5.37 -6.57
N GLY A 113 2.88 -4.33 -7.26
CA GLY A 113 2.99 -4.15 -8.70
C GLY A 113 2.53 -2.77 -9.09
N GLY A 114 2.26 -2.60 -10.38
CA GLY A 114 1.77 -1.33 -10.87
C GLY A 114 1.37 -1.37 -12.33
N THR A 115 0.73 -0.29 -12.77
CA THR A 115 0.30 -0.11 -14.15
C THR A 115 1.47 -0.23 -15.13
N GLU A 116 2.65 0.19 -14.70
CA GLU A 116 3.89 0.24 -15.46
C GLU A 116 4.47 -1.15 -15.76
N LEU A 117 3.98 -2.17 -15.05
CA LEU A 117 4.39 -3.57 -15.17
C LEU A 117 3.26 -4.47 -15.70
N ALA A 118 2.02 -3.97 -15.71
CA ALA A 118 0.81 -4.77 -15.94
C ALA A 118 0.75 -6.07 -15.11
N SER A 119 1.43 -6.08 -13.96
CA SER A 119 1.68 -7.27 -13.14
C SER A 119 2.24 -6.88 -11.76
N SER A 120 2.47 -7.87 -10.90
CA SER A 120 3.15 -7.74 -9.61
C SER A 120 4.63 -8.11 -9.73
N TYR A 121 5.54 -7.33 -9.15
CA TYR A 121 6.97 -7.67 -9.12
C TYR A 121 7.36 -8.46 -7.86
N ILE A 122 6.62 -8.32 -6.75
CA ILE A 122 6.69 -9.16 -5.54
C ILE A 122 5.31 -9.67 -5.17
N GLN A 123 5.25 -10.89 -4.63
CA GLN A 123 4.01 -11.51 -4.23
C GLN A 123 4.16 -12.55 -3.10
N SER A 124 3.05 -12.89 -2.49
CA SER A 124 2.87 -14.11 -1.70
C SER A 124 2.85 -15.34 -2.62
N SER A 125 3.32 -16.48 -2.11
CA SER A 125 3.39 -17.74 -2.85
C SER A 125 2.72 -18.86 -2.05
N LEU A 126 1.86 -19.62 -2.71
CA LEU A 126 1.20 -20.77 -2.09
C LEU A 126 2.15 -21.94 -1.78
N PHE A 127 3.40 -21.88 -2.26
CA PHE A 127 4.39 -22.95 -2.12
C PHE A 127 5.40 -22.73 -1.00
N GLN A 128 5.27 -21.63 -0.24
CA GLN A 128 6.17 -21.33 0.87
C GLN A 128 5.42 -20.63 2.00
N PRO A 129 5.96 -20.65 3.24
CA PRO A 129 5.36 -19.98 4.38
C PRO A 129 5.02 -18.51 4.09
N GLN A 130 3.85 -18.09 4.56
CA GLN A 130 3.36 -16.73 4.42
C GLN A 130 3.35 -16.03 5.79
N ALA A 131 3.52 -14.72 5.76
CA ALA A 131 3.32 -13.86 6.91
C ALA A 131 2.33 -12.75 6.51
N PHE A 132 1.31 -12.52 7.33
CA PHE A 132 0.36 -11.44 7.08
C PHE A 132 1.06 -10.08 7.02
N GLY A 133 0.60 -9.20 6.15
CA GLY A 133 1.22 -7.90 5.88
C GLY A 133 2.63 -7.96 5.26
N ALA A 134 3.05 -9.10 4.71
CA ALA A 134 4.34 -9.27 4.06
C ALA A 134 4.26 -10.12 2.78
N PHE A 135 5.19 -9.86 1.87
CA PHE A 135 5.39 -10.62 0.64
C PHE A 135 6.45 -11.68 0.87
N SER A 136 6.29 -12.84 0.25
CA SER A 136 7.18 -13.97 0.47
C SER A 136 8.26 -14.13 -0.60
N THR A 137 8.07 -13.59 -1.80
CA THR A 137 9.04 -13.73 -2.90
C THR A 137 8.83 -12.69 -4.01
N ALA A 138 9.80 -12.60 -4.90
CA ALA A 138 9.65 -11.97 -6.21
C ALA A 138 8.68 -12.78 -7.09
N SER A 139 7.95 -12.11 -7.99
CA SER A 139 7.08 -12.82 -8.93
C SER A 139 7.87 -13.68 -9.91
N MET A 140 7.25 -14.72 -10.47
CA MET A 140 7.86 -15.50 -11.55
C MET A 140 8.09 -14.53 -12.72
N THR A 141 9.35 -14.41 -13.17
CA THR A 141 9.89 -13.41 -14.12
C THR A 141 10.41 -12.08 -13.56
N THR A 142 10.33 -11.82 -12.25
CA THR A 142 10.98 -10.64 -11.68
C THR A 142 12.42 -10.93 -11.26
N GLY A 143 13.38 -10.18 -11.82
CA GLY A 143 14.62 -9.89 -11.12
C GLY A 143 14.50 -8.58 -10.36
N LEU A 144 14.81 -8.55 -9.06
CA LEU A 144 14.84 -7.32 -8.27
C LEU A 144 16.13 -7.22 -7.45
N VAL A 145 16.51 -6.00 -7.14
CA VAL A 145 17.67 -5.64 -6.32
C VAL A 145 17.22 -4.58 -5.34
N ILE A 146 17.63 -4.69 -4.07
CA ILE A 146 17.40 -3.64 -3.07
C ILE A 146 18.67 -2.81 -2.97
N LEU A 147 18.56 -1.51 -3.24
CA LEU A 147 19.66 -0.55 -3.31
C LEU A 147 19.66 0.33 -2.06
N ASP A 148 20.85 0.60 -1.52
CA ASP A 148 21.02 1.63 -0.50
C ASP A 148 20.87 3.05 -1.09
N GLU A 149 21.07 4.07 -0.25
CA GLU A 149 20.93 5.47 -0.66
C GLU A 149 22.01 5.98 -1.63
N HIS A 150 23.09 5.23 -1.79
CA HIS A 150 24.15 5.51 -2.75
C HIS A 150 24.00 4.69 -4.04
N GLY A 151 22.92 3.90 -4.17
CA GLY A 151 22.68 3.03 -5.31
C GLY A 151 23.52 1.76 -5.28
N VAL A 152 24.07 1.39 -4.12
CA VAL A 152 24.84 0.15 -3.95
C VAL A 152 23.88 -0.99 -3.59
N PRO A 153 23.97 -2.15 -4.27
CA PRO A 153 23.08 -3.28 -4.01
C PRO A 153 23.41 -3.98 -2.69
N TYR A 154 22.37 -4.26 -1.89
CA TYR A 154 22.50 -5.16 -0.75
C TYR A 154 22.61 -6.62 -1.20
N PRO A 155 23.35 -7.48 -0.44
CA PRO A 155 23.35 -8.93 -0.66
C PRO A 155 21.93 -9.53 -0.52
N ASP A 156 21.65 -10.58 -1.31
CA ASP A 156 20.30 -11.19 -1.38
C ASP A 156 19.87 -11.92 -0.09
N ASP A 157 20.83 -12.32 0.72
CA ASP A 157 20.65 -13.10 1.95
C ASP A 157 20.64 -12.24 3.23
N LYS A 158 20.77 -10.91 3.10
CA LYS A 158 20.81 -10.01 4.26
C LYS A 158 19.54 -9.19 4.41
N ALA A 159 19.13 -9.03 5.67
CA ALA A 159 18.12 -8.05 6.03
C ALA A 159 18.61 -6.64 5.67
N CYS A 160 17.75 -5.86 5.04
CA CYS A 160 18.08 -4.54 4.53
C CYS A 160 16.82 -3.69 4.31
N VAL A 161 17.02 -2.38 4.15
CA VAL A 161 15.98 -1.43 3.75
C VAL A 161 16.53 -0.55 2.64
N GLY A 162 15.82 -0.42 1.54
CA GLY A 162 16.32 0.32 0.38
C GLY A 162 15.32 0.45 -0.76
N GLU A 163 15.67 1.25 -1.77
CA GLU A 163 14.86 1.40 -2.98
C GLU A 163 14.97 0.15 -3.86
N VAL A 164 13.86 -0.31 -4.41
CA VAL A 164 13.87 -1.43 -5.34
C VAL A 164 14.27 -0.98 -6.76
N GLY A 165 15.30 -1.61 -7.29
CA GLY A 165 15.62 -1.62 -8.71
C GLY A 165 15.22 -2.94 -9.35
N LEU A 166 14.46 -2.89 -10.44
CA LEU A 166 14.04 -4.07 -11.18
C LEU A 166 14.99 -4.32 -12.36
N PHE A 167 15.19 -5.58 -12.73
CA PHE A 167 15.81 -5.87 -14.02
C PHE A 167 14.92 -5.34 -15.16
N PRO A 168 15.51 -4.77 -16.22
CA PRO A 168 14.77 -4.01 -17.23
C PRO A 168 13.86 -4.88 -18.11
N LEU A 169 14.20 -6.15 -18.29
CA LEU A 169 13.40 -7.09 -19.05
C LEU A 169 12.38 -7.74 -18.11
N TYR A 170 11.13 -7.32 -18.24
CA TYR A 170 10.03 -7.82 -17.45
C TYR A 170 8.80 -7.99 -18.36
N LEU A 171 8.19 -9.17 -18.34
CA LEU A 171 7.05 -9.48 -19.19
C LEU A 171 5.85 -8.60 -18.79
N GLY A 172 5.38 -7.77 -19.72
CA GLY A 172 4.28 -6.82 -19.47
C GLY A 172 4.72 -5.42 -19.03
N ALA A 173 6.02 -5.20 -18.81
CA ALA A 173 6.51 -3.85 -18.53
C ALA A 173 6.30 -2.92 -19.72
N THR A 174 5.85 -1.69 -19.41
CA THR A 174 5.75 -0.62 -20.40
C THR A 174 7.11 -0.37 -21.03
N ASP A 175 7.14 -0.26 -22.35
CA ASP A 175 8.33 0.03 -23.17
C ASP A 175 8.36 1.47 -23.70
N ARG A 176 7.20 2.14 -23.74
CA ARG A 176 7.05 3.52 -24.22
C ARG A 176 5.97 4.29 -23.46
N LEU A 177 6.21 5.58 -23.22
CA LEU A 177 5.23 6.53 -22.70
C LEU A 177 4.78 7.48 -23.82
N LEU A 178 3.52 7.92 -23.78
CA LEU A 178 2.94 8.73 -24.87
C LEU A 178 3.45 10.18 -24.90
N ASN A 179 3.67 10.79 -23.73
CA ASN A 179 3.90 12.24 -23.57
C ASN A 179 5.19 12.57 -22.81
N THR A 180 6.04 11.59 -22.56
CA THR A 180 7.29 11.75 -21.80
C THR A 180 8.29 10.70 -22.24
N ASP A 181 9.58 10.98 -22.07
CA ASP A 181 10.62 10.01 -22.37
C ASP A 181 10.61 8.84 -21.36
N HIS A 182 10.58 7.62 -21.90
CA HIS A 182 10.54 6.40 -21.10
C HIS A 182 11.82 6.18 -20.27
N ASN A 183 12.98 6.52 -20.84
CA ASN A 183 14.26 6.38 -20.17
C ASN A 183 14.41 7.37 -19.02
N ASP A 184 13.95 8.60 -19.21
CA ASP A 184 13.97 9.63 -18.18
C ASP A 184 13.15 9.25 -16.95
N VAL A 185 11.98 8.62 -17.15
CA VAL A 185 11.09 8.24 -16.04
C VAL A 185 11.61 7.01 -15.29
N TYR A 186 12.00 5.96 -16.01
CA TYR A 186 12.27 4.66 -15.39
C TYR A 186 13.74 4.30 -15.23
N PHE A 187 14.66 5.00 -15.89
CA PHE A 187 16.06 4.58 -15.95
C PHE A 187 17.06 5.66 -15.56
N LYS A 188 16.67 6.93 -15.57
CA LYS A 188 17.52 8.04 -15.18
C LYS A 188 17.94 7.93 -13.72
N GLY A 189 19.24 7.95 -13.47
CA GLY A 189 19.83 7.85 -12.13
C GLY A 189 19.85 6.44 -11.55
N MET A 190 19.39 5.41 -12.28
CA MET A 190 19.46 4.02 -11.80
C MET A 190 20.82 3.40 -12.10
N PRO A 191 21.38 2.60 -11.15
CA PRO A 191 22.68 1.97 -11.34
C PRO A 191 22.61 0.83 -12.37
N THR A 192 23.79 0.47 -12.89
CA THR A 192 23.98 -0.75 -13.67
C THR A 192 24.36 -1.89 -12.75
N PHE A 193 23.62 -2.99 -12.82
CA PHE A 193 23.89 -4.19 -12.04
C PHE A 193 23.94 -5.41 -12.97
N LYS A 194 24.99 -6.22 -12.85
CA LYS A 194 25.24 -7.39 -13.73
C LYS A 194 25.12 -7.04 -15.23
N GLY A 195 25.66 -5.89 -15.63
CA GLY A 195 25.68 -5.42 -17.03
C GLY A 195 24.36 -4.83 -17.53
N MET A 196 23.32 -4.72 -16.69
CA MET A 196 22.01 -4.18 -17.07
C MET A 196 21.68 -2.94 -16.25
N ARG A 197 21.22 -1.87 -16.90
CA ARG A 197 20.69 -0.69 -16.19
C ARG A 197 19.36 -1.07 -15.55
N LEU A 198 19.28 -0.93 -14.22
CA LEU A 198 18.06 -1.25 -13.49
C LEU A 198 16.94 -0.26 -13.82
N ARG A 199 15.70 -0.76 -13.74
CA ARG A 199 14.47 0.00 -13.88
C ARG A 199 13.99 0.45 -12.49
N ARG A 200 13.77 1.74 -12.31
CA ARG A 200 13.17 2.32 -11.11
C ARG A 200 11.70 1.90 -11.02
N HIS A 201 11.29 1.37 -9.88
CA HIS A 201 9.88 1.22 -9.53
C HIS A 201 9.39 2.35 -8.61
N GLY A 202 10.30 2.84 -7.75
CA GLY A 202 10.02 3.89 -6.77
C GLY A 202 9.42 3.39 -5.46
N ASP A 203 9.52 2.10 -5.15
CA ASP A 203 9.14 1.56 -3.83
C ASP A 203 10.37 1.36 -2.95
N ILE A 204 10.20 1.60 -1.65
CA ILE A 204 11.16 1.23 -0.61
C ILE A 204 10.73 -0.11 -0.02
N LEU A 205 11.65 -1.07 -0.03
CA LEU A 205 11.45 -2.40 0.51
C LEU A 205 12.29 -2.61 1.76
N LYS A 206 11.72 -3.35 2.72
CA LYS A 206 12.44 -3.98 3.82
C LYS A 206 12.49 -5.47 3.59
N ARG A 207 13.69 -6.05 3.45
CA ARG A 207 13.88 -7.50 3.55
C ARG A 207 14.15 -7.84 5.02
N THR A 208 13.39 -8.76 5.57
CA THR A 208 13.56 -9.24 6.96
C THR A 208 14.66 -10.30 7.04
N VAL A 209 15.10 -10.64 8.25
CA VAL A 209 16.04 -11.75 8.49
C VAL A 209 15.49 -13.08 7.97
N GLY A 210 14.17 -13.27 8.00
CA GLY A 210 13.49 -14.45 7.46
C GLY A 210 13.23 -14.40 5.95
N GLY A 211 13.79 -13.43 5.22
CA GLY A 211 13.63 -13.29 3.77
C GLY A 211 12.31 -12.66 3.32
N TYR A 212 11.32 -12.49 4.19
CA TYR A 212 10.08 -11.78 3.87
C TYR A 212 10.35 -10.34 3.47
N ILE A 213 9.55 -9.84 2.54
CA ILE A 213 9.63 -8.49 2.01
C ILE A 213 8.45 -7.69 2.54
N VAL A 214 8.69 -6.47 3.01
CA VAL A 214 7.67 -5.54 3.45
C VAL A 214 7.84 -4.24 2.66
N VAL A 215 6.80 -3.82 1.95
CA VAL A 215 6.78 -2.52 1.29
C VAL A 215 6.67 -1.45 2.36
N GLN A 216 7.72 -0.63 2.47
CA GLN A 216 7.76 0.48 3.41
C GLN A 216 6.97 1.67 2.88
N GLY A 217 6.84 1.83 1.57
CA GLY A 217 6.13 2.95 0.94
C GLY A 217 6.84 3.38 -0.33
N ARG A 218 6.51 4.55 -0.84
CA ARG A 218 7.17 5.10 -2.02
C ARG A 218 8.45 5.83 -1.66
N ALA A 219 9.47 5.76 -2.52
CA ALA A 219 10.71 6.50 -2.38
C ALA A 219 10.47 8.02 -2.40
N ASP A 220 9.52 8.50 -3.19
CA ASP A 220 9.08 9.91 -3.23
C ASP A 220 8.15 10.32 -2.06
N ASP A 221 7.63 9.34 -1.33
CA ASP A 221 6.89 9.52 -0.07
C ASP A 221 7.76 9.28 1.18
N THR A 222 9.07 9.05 1.02
CA THR A 222 10.00 9.06 2.16
C THR A 222 10.20 10.48 2.66
N MET A 223 10.23 10.61 3.97
CA MET A 223 10.40 11.88 4.67
C MET A 223 11.77 11.90 5.32
N ASN A 224 12.40 13.07 5.40
CA ASN A 224 13.64 13.26 6.13
C ASN A 224 13.38 14.08 7.39
N LEU A 225 13.15 13.37 8.50
CA LEU A 225 12.85 13.97 9.79
C LEU A 225 14.13 14.11 10.60
N GLY A 226 14.74 15.30 10.55
CA GLY A 226 15.95 15.59 11.34
C GLY A 226 17.17 14.77 10.94
N GLY A 227 17.33 14.47 9.64
CA GLY A 227 18.44 13.68 9.11
C GLY A 227 18.15 12.17 9.03
N ILE A 228 16.97 11.73 9.48
CA ILE A 228 16.58 10.32 9.49
C ILE A 228 15.49 10.11 8.44
N LYS A 229 15.78 9.23 7.46
CA LYS A 229 14.80 8.81 6.46
C LYS A 229 13.79 7.86 7.09
N THR A 230 12.51 8.15 6.90
CA THR A 230 11.41 7.30 7.37
C THR A 230 10.26 7.31 6.38
N SER A 231 9.47 6.25 6.38
CA SER A 231 8.30 6.18 5.52
C SER A 231 7.06 6.76 6.21
N SER A 232 6.26 7.48 5.44
CA SER A 232 4.91 7.91 5.84
C SER A 232 4.06 6.74 6.35
N VAL A 233 4.08 5.59 5.68
CA VAL A 233 3.27 4.41 6.03
C VAL A 233 3.62 3.83 7.41
N GLU A 234 4.90 3.88 7.79
CA GLU A 234 5.34 3.37 9.10
C GLU A 234 4.81 4.25 10.23
N ILE A 235 4.86 5.58 10.04
CA ILE A 235 4.26 6.56 10.96
C ILE A 235 2.74 6.39 11.02
N GLU A 236 2.08 6.31 9.87
CA GLU A 236 0.63 6.12 9.74
C GLU A 236 0.16 4.87 10.51
N ARG A 237 0.87 3.74 10.36
CA ARG A 237 0.54 2.49 11.05
C ARG A 237 0.56 2.62 12.58
N VAL A 238 1.53 3.36 13.11
CA VAL A 238 1.65 3.58 14.56
C VAL A 238 0.56 4.55 15.05
N CYS A 239 0.29 5.59 14.29
CA CYS A 239 -0.73 6.58 14.63
C CYS A 239 -2.16 6.05 14.54
N ASP A 240 -2.47 5.22 13.53
CA ASP A 240 -3.77 4.55 13.36
C ASP A 240 -4.19 3.73 14.60
N ARG A 241 -3.21 3.27 15.38
CA ARG A 241 -3.41 2.43 16.58
C ARG A 241 -3.33 3.21 17.88
N ALA A 242 -3.00 4.50 17.82
CA ALA A 242 -2.68 5.28 19.01
C ALA A 242 -3.92 5.75 19.80
N ASP A 243 -5.08 5.85 19.15
CA ASP A 243 -6.34 6.24 19.79
C ASP A 243 -7.54 5.59 19.09
N GLN A 244 -8.52 5.12 19.86
CA GLN A 244 -9.70 4.41 19.34
C GLN A 244 -10.57 5.27 18.41
N SER A 245 -10.52 6.60 18.54
CA SER A 245 -11.30 7.55 17.76
C SER A 245 -10.82 7.69 16.31
N ILE A 246 -9.65 7.17 15.98
CA ILE A 246 -9.02 7.33 14.68
C ILE A 246 -9.63 6.33 13.69
N LEU A 247 -10.06 6.85 12.54
CA LEU A 247 -10.44 6.02 11.39
C LEU A 247 -9.19 5.71 10.57
N GLU A 248 -8.43 6.74 10.21
CA GLU A 248 -7.20 6.62 9.43
C GLU A 248 -6.34 7.88 9.53
N THR A 249 -5.03 7.72 9.28
CA THR A 249 -4.04 8.78 9.31
C THR A 249 -3.25 8.86 8.00
N ALA A 250 -2.74 10.06 7.71
CA ALA A 250 -1.83 10.32 6.60
C ALA A 250 -0.68 11.19 7.08
N ALA A 251 0.56 10.71 6.94
CA ALA A 251 1.75 11.43 7.35
C ALA A 251 2.39 12.11 6.15
N VAL A 252 2.70 13.40 6.30
CA VAL A 252 3.45 14.18 5.31
C VAL A 252 4.54 14.97 5.99
N SER A 253 5.65 15.17 5.30
CA SER A 253 6.68 16.13 5.69
C SER A 253 6.65 17.33 4.77
N VAL A 254 7.01 18.48 5.33
CA VAL A 254 7.14 19.74 4.60
C VAL A 254 8.38 20.48 5.07
N ALA A 255 9.03 21.19 4.16
CA ALA A 255 10.11 22.09 4.53
C ALA A 255 9.55 23.31 5.29
N PRO A 256 10.14 23.70 6.43
CA PRO A 256 9.78 24.94 7.12
C PRO A 256 10.12 26.18 6.24
N PRO A 257 9.33 27.27 6.29
CA PRO A 257 9.59 28.49 5.51
C PRO A 257 10.97 29.12 5.78
N ASP A 258 11.41 29.08 7.04
CA ASP A 258 12.66 29.72 7.49
C ASP A 258 13.89 28.80 7.38
N GLY A 259 13.73 27.64 6.74
CA GLY A 259 14.75 26.60 6.69
C GLY A 259 14.84 25.77 7.98
N GLY A 260 15.59 24.67 7.92
CA GLY A 260 15.71 23.69 9.01
C GLY A 260 15.14 22.31 8.66
N PRO A 261 15.07 21.38 9.63
CA PRO A 261 14.59 20.02 9.40
C PRO A 261 13.12 20.00 8.97
N GLU A 262 12.74 19.02 8.15
CA GLU A 262 11.35 18.88 7.72
C GLU A 262 10.40 18.70 8.91
N LEU A 263 9.24 19.32 8.80
CA LEU A 263 8.19 19.27 9.81
C LEU A 263 7.26 18.10 9.51
N LEU A 264 7.10 17.19 10.46
CA LEU A 264 6.14 16.10 10.37
C LEU A 264 4.72 16.62 10.66
N VAL A 265 3.81 16.46 9.71
CA VAL A 265 2.39 16.77 9.88
C VAL A 265 1.57 15.50 9.70
N ILE A 266 0.63 15.27 10.61
CA ILE A 266 -0.27 14.11 10.57
C ILE A 266 -1.69 14.60 10.34
N PHE A 267 -2.26 14.19 9.22
CA PHE A 267 -3.69 14.34 8.99
C PHE A 267 -4.45 13.14 9.55
N VAL A 268 -5.64 13.38 10.06
CA VAL A 268 -6.47 12.39 10.75
C VAL A 268 -7.90 12.51 10.27
N VAL A 269 -8.49 11.38 9.93
CA VAL A 269 -9.94 11.23 9.83
C VAL A 269 -10.42 10.49 11.07
N LEU A 270 -11.44 11.01 11.74
CA LEU A 270 -12.03 10.39 12.93
C LEU A 270 -13.17 9.45 12.55
N LYS A 271 -13.40 8.44 13.38
CA LYS A 271 -14.61 7.61 13.31
C LYS A 271 -15.84 8.47 13.61
N LYS A 272 -16.98 8.13 12.98
CA LYS A 272 -18.26 8.83 13.21
C LYS A 272 -18.61 8.86 14.70
N GLY A 273 -19.06 10.01 15.19
CA GLY A 273 -19.47 10.22 16.58
C GLY A 273 -18.33 10.56 17.54
N PHE A 274 -17.07 10.53 17.10
CA PHE A 274 -15.94 11.02 17.89
C PHE A 274 -15.64 12.49 17.58
N ASN A 275 -15.21 13.22 18.60
CA ASN A 275 -14.65 14.56 18.48
C ASN A 275 -13.36 14.61 19.31
N GLN A 276 -12.27 15.07 18.71
CA GLN A 276 -10.97 15.20 19.37
C GLN A 276 -10.36 16.56 19.05
N GLN A 277 -9.50 17.03 19.94
CA GLN A 277 -8.71 18.24 19.71
C GLN A 277 -7.37 17.88 19.05
N PRO A 278 -6.95 18.59 17.99
CA PRO A 278 -5.68 18.32 17.31
C PRO A 278 -4.46 18.30 18.24
N GLU A 279 -4.38 19.21 19.22
CA GLU A 279 -3.26 19.27 20.17
C GLU A 279 -3.16 18.03 21.09
N LYS A 280 -4.31 17.45 21.46
CA LYS A 280 -4.34 16.21 22.22
C LYS A 280 -3.81 15.06 21.38
N LEU A 281 -4.27 14.93 20.14
CA LEU A 281 -3.77 13.91 19.21
C LEU A 281 -2.29 14.10 18.89
N LYS A 282 -1.81 15.34 18.76
CA LYS A 282 -0.39 15.66 18.58
C LYS A 282 0.48 15.10 19.72
N THR A 283 0.01 15.26 20.96
CA THR A 283 0.70 14.73 22.15
C THR A 283 0.71 13.20 22.12
N ILE A 284 -0.43 12.57 21.82
CA ILE A 284 -0.57 11.11 21.71
C ILE A 284 0.35 10.55 20.62
N PHE A 285 0.31 11.12 19.42
CA PHE A 285 1.12 10.68 18.29
C PHE A 285 2.60 10.88 18.52
N SER A 286 3.02 12.05 19.04
CA SER A 286 4.42 12.27 19.37
C SER A 286 4.95 11.20 20.32
N LYS A 287 4.22 10.93 21.41
CA LYS A 287 4.60 9.88 22.36
C LYS A 287 4.65 8.49 21.72
N THR A 288 3.65 8.15 20.92
CA THR A 288 3.52 6.81 20.31
C THR A 288 4.61 6.57 19.27
N ILE A 289 4.87 7.55 18.40
CA ILE A 289 5.95 7.50 17.40
C ILE A 289 7.31 7.41 18.08
N GLN A 290 7.55 8.20 19.13
CA GLN A 290 8.82 8.16 19.87
C GLN A 290 9.07 6.81 20.53
N THR A 291 8.01 6.19 21.06
CA THR A 291 8.10 4.90 21.74
C THR A 291 8.29 3.74 20.77
N ASN A 292 7.59 3.76 19.63
CA ASN A 292 7.51 2.59 18.73
C ASN A 292 8.42 2.68 17.51
N LEU A 293 8.83 3.89 17.09
CA LEU A 293 9.65 4.09 15.89
C LEU A 293 11.01 4.69 16.23
N ASN A 294 11.05 5.96 16.64
CA ASN A 294 12.31 6.62 16.94
C ASN A 294 12.12 7.79 17.92
N PRO A 295 12.85 7.86 19.05
CA PRO A 295 12.69 8.89 20.07
C PRO A 295 12.97 10.32 19.57
N LEU A 296 13.68 10.47 18.43
CA LEU A 296 13.99 11.77 17.84
C LEU A 296 12.86 12.32 16.96
N PHE A 297 11.88 11.50 16.58
CA PHE A 297 10.75 11.96 15.77
C PHE A 297 9.83 12.84 16.61
N LYS A 298 9.38 13.94 16.02
CA LYS A 298 8.50 14.91 16.68
C LYS A 298 7.39 15.31 15.72
N VAL A 299 6.14 15.19 16.16
CA VAL A 299 4.99 15.64 15.36
C VAL A 299 4.89 17.15 15.50
N SER A 300 5.12 17.87 14.41
CA SER A 300 5.06 19.33 14.38
C SER A 300 3.62 19.83 14.40
N ASN A 301 2.72 19.17 13.67
CA ASN A 301 1.32 19.55 13.61
C ASN A 301 0.38 18.37 13.37
N VAL A 302 -0.87 18.48 13.82
CA VAL A 302 -1.94 17.52 13.54
C VAL A 302 -3.13 18.25 12.95
N LYS A 303 -3.75 17.65 11.93
CA LYS A 303 -4.96 18.18 11.32
C LYS A 303 -6.05 17.14 11.24
N ILE A 304 -7.22 17.50 11.74
CA ILE A 304 -8.41 16.67 11.61
C ILE A 304 -9.16 17.14 10.38
N ILE A 305 -9.41 16.24 9.44
CA ILE A 305 -10.14 16.50 8.20
C ILE A 305 -11.28 15.50 8.03
N PRO A 306 -12.37 15.89 7.33
CA PRO A 306 -13.55 15.02 7.23
C PRO A 306 -13.27 13.75 6.43
N GLU A 307 -12.43 13.83 5.39
CA GLU A 307 -12.01 12.72 4.55
C GLU A 307 -10.68 13.02 3.85
N PHE A 308 -9.95 12.00 3.42
CA PHE A 308 -8.73 12.18 2.64
C PHE A 308 -9.00 12.42 1.16
N PRO A 309 -8.21 13.30 0.50
CA PRO A 309 -8.26 13.43 -0.94
C PRO A 309 -7.75 12.12 -1.56
N ARG A 310 -8.58 11.52 -2.42
CA ARG A 310 -8.26 10.27 -3.07
C ARG A 310 -8.46 10.37 -4.57
N THR A 311 -7.64 9.63 -5.30
CA THR A 311 -7.87 9.34 -6.71
C THR A 311 -9.17 8.55 -6.91
N ALA A 312 -9.60 8.40 -8.15
CA ALA A 312 -10.65 7.45 -8.52
C ALA A 312 -10.33 5.97 -8.13
N SER A 313 -9.09 5.63 -7.73
CA SER A 313 -8.70 4.29 -7.20
C SER A 313 -8.92 4.15 -5.71
N ASN A 314 -9.39 5.19 -5.03
CA ASN A 314 -9.31 5.29 -3.58
C ASN A 314 -7.86 5.44 -3.05
N LYS A 315 -6.84 5.60 -3.92
CA LYS A 315 -5.46 5.89 -3.48
C LYS A 315 -5.37 7.31 -2.92
N LEU A 316 -4.75 7.42 -1.75
CA LEU A 316 -4.46 8.68 -1.06
C LEU A 316 -3.59 9.61 -1.91
N LEU A 317 -4.04 10.85 -2.11
CA LEU A 317 -3.31 11.90 -2.80
C LEU A 317 -2.45 12.70 -1.82
N ARG A 318 -1.35 12.11 -1.33
CA ARG A 318 -0.45 12.77 -0.35
C ARG A 318 0.11 14.10 -0.82
N ARG A 319 0.37 14.25 -2.12
CA ARG A 319 0.81 15.52 -2.71
C ARG A 319 -0.15 16.67 -2.41
N VAL A 320 -1.46 16.44 -2.52
CA VAL A 320 -2.48 17.46 -2.23
C VAL A 320 -2.44 17.89 -0.76
N LEU A 321 -2.29 16.92 0.15
CA LEU A 321 -2.12 17.19 1.58
C LEU A 321 -0.84 17.98 1.86
N ARG A 322 0.27 17.63 1.21
CA ARG A 322 1.57 18.33 1.32
C ARG A 322 1.46 19.77 0.82
N ASP A 323 0.88 19.97 -0.36
CA ASP A 323 0.67 21.29 -0.98
C ASP A 323 -0.21 22.17 -0.08
N GLN A 324 -1.27 21.61 0.52
CA GLN A 324 -2.13 22.32 1.47
C GLN A 324 -1.35 22.83 2.69
N ILE A 325 -0.51 21.98 3.32
CA ILE A 325 0.31 22.41 4.45
C ILE A 325 1.32 23.47 4.03
N GLN A 326 1.99 23.27 2.90
CA GLN A 326 3.04 24.16 2.44
C GLN A 326 2.48 25.56 2.14
N HIS A 327 1.28 25.63 1.55
CA HIS A 327 0.57 26.88 1.36
C HIS A 327 0.25 27.57 2.70
N GLU A 328 -0.32 26.86 3.67
CA GLU A 328 -0.66 27.45 4.97
C GLU A 328 0.56 27.95 5.76
N LEU A 329 1.68 27.21 5.72
CA LEU A 329 2.92 27.64 6.36
C LEU A 329 3.49 28.90 5.69
N SER A 330 3.39 29.00 4.37
CA SER A 330 3.84 30.19 3.62
C SER A 330 2.99 31.44 3.88
N VAL A 331 1.69 31.26 4.17
CA VAL A 331 0.80 32.38 4.53
C VAL A 331 1.11 32.85 5.95
N ARG A 332 1.36 31.92 6.88
CA ARG A 332 1.71 32.25 8.27
C ARG A 332 3.06 32.94 8.41
N SER A 333 4.03 32.66 7.54
CA SER A 333 5.35 33.34 7.57
C SER A 333 5.33 34.73 6.96
N ARG A 334 4.23 35.13 6.29
CA ARG A 334 4.04 36.46 5.67
C ARG A 334 3.19 37.40 6.54
N MET A 335 2.63 36.91 7.64
CA MET A 335 1.95 37.70 8.68
C MET A 335 2.89 37.93 9.85
#